data_AF-A0A2M9Q4I4-F1
#
_entry.id   AF-A0A2M9Q4I4-F1
#
_cell.length_a   1.000
_cell.length_b   1.000
_cell.length_c   1.000
_cell.angle_alpha   90.00
_cell.angle_beta   90.00
_cell.angle_gamma   90.00
#
_symmetry.space_group_name_H-M   'P 1'
#
loop_
_entity.id
_entity.type
_entity.pdbx_description
1 polymer ?
#
loop_
_entity_poly.entity_id
_entity_poly.type
_entity_poly.pdbx_seq_one_letter_code
_entity_poly.pdbx_strand_id
1 'polypeptide(L)' 'MFIVAILITLIFGSISYMLLKHPEGAIQMSSFSDEFKKKPFFRMFLKFMGWWFLLLVIAAWIVAIISLFE' A
#
# COMPACT_ATOMS: atom_id res chain seq x y z
N MET A 1 -15.98 -11.36 -8.10
CA MET A 1 -14.98 -11.41 -7.02
C MET A 1 -13.55 -11.31 -7.54
N PHE A 2 -13.11 -12.20 -8.43
CA PHE A 2 -11.72 -12.23 -8.93
C PHE A 2 -11.26 -10.94 -9.63
N ILE A 3 -12.05 -10.39 -10.54
CA ILE A 3 -11.72 -9.13 -11.25
C ILE A 3 -11.53 -7.97 -10.23
N VAL A 4 -12.37 -7.93 -9.19
CA VAL A 4 -12.27 -6.93 -8.13
C VAL A 4 -11.00 -7.13 -7.30
N ALA A 5 -10.65 -8.37 -6.94
CA ALA A 5 -9.40 -8.68 -6.24
C ALA A 5 -8.16 -8.29 -7.06
N ILE A 6 -8.18 -8.52 -8.38
CA ILE A 6 -7.11 -8.11 -9.30
C ILE A 6 -6.99 -6.58 -9.33
N LEU A 7 -8.10 -5.85 -9.42
CA LEU A 7 -8.10 -4.38 -9.39
C LEU A 7 -7.59 -3.83 -8.05
N ILE A 8 -8.04 -4.41 -6.93
CA ILE A 8 -7.54 -4.06 -5.58
C ILE A 8 -6.04 -4.31 -5.50
N THR A 9 -5.55 -5.43 -6.03
CA THR A 9 -4.11 -5.75 -6.05
C THR A 9 -3.32 -4.78 -6.90
N LEU A 10 -3.82 -4.41 -8.07
CA LEU A 10 -3.18 -3.43 -8.95
C LEU A 10 -3.05 -2.06 -8.29
N ILE A 11 -4.11 -1.58 -7.64
CA ILE A 11 -4.11 -0.26 -6.99
C ILE A 11 -3.30 -0.32 -5.69
N PHE A 12 -3.76 -1.12 -4.72
CA PHE A 12 -3.20 -1.14 -3.38
C PHE A 12 -1.87 -1.87 -3.30
N GLY A 13 -1.64 -2.89 -4.12
CA GLY A 13 -0.34 -3.55 -4.22
C GLY A 13 0.74 -2.63 -4.80
N SER A 14 0.41 -1.85 -5.83
CA SER A 14 1.34 -0.86 -6.39
C SER A 14 1.67 0.26 -5.39
N ILE A 15 0.65 0.77 -4.68
CA ILE A 15 0.82 1.78 -3.63
C ILE A 15 1.65 1.21 -2.47
N SER A 16 1.35 0.00 -2.02
CA SER A 16 2.10 -0.71 -0.97
C SER A 16 3.57 -0.86 -1.36
N TYR A 17 3.83 -1.33 -2.58
CA TYR A 17 5.18 -1.49 -3.12
C TYR A 17 5.94 -0.16 -3.18
N MET A 18 5.29 0.90 -3.66
CA MET A 18 5.90 2.23 -3.75
C MET A 18 6.25 2.77 -2.36
N LEU A 19 5.34 2.62 -1.39
CA LEU A 19 5.54 3.09 -0.01
C LEU A 19 6.62 2.31 0.75
N LEU A 20 6.73 1.00 0.52
CA LEU A 20 7.70 0.14 1.20
C LEU A 20 9.10 0.22 0.60
N LYS A 21 9.19 0.22 -0.74
CA LYS A 21 10.46 0.14 -1.46
C LYS A 21 11.03 1.51 -1.83
N HIS A 22 10.17 2.47 -2.14
CA HIS A 22 10.58 3.83 -2.53
C HIS A 22 9.86 4.90 -1.68
N PRO A 23 9.98 4.86 -0.33
CA PRO A 23 9.34 5.85 0.53
C PRO A 23 9.80 7.27 0.18
N GLU A 24 11.04 7.46 -0.26
CA GLU A 24 11.58 8.77 -0.63
C GLU A 24 10.91 9.37 -1.88
N GLY A 25 10.51 8.54 -2.85
CA GLY A 25 9.75 8.99 -4.03
C GLY A 25 8.32 9.41 -3.67
N ALA A 26 7.67 8.67 -2.76
CA ALA A 26 6.36 9.05 -2.23
C ALA A 26 6.42 10.34 -1.39
N ILE A 27 7.51 10.52 -0.63
CA ILE A 27 7.77 11.73 0.17
C ILE A 27 8.01 12.93 -0.75
N GLN A 28 8.80 12.79 -1.83
CA GLN A 28 9.11 13.88 -2.75
C GLN A 28 7.88 14.41 -3.48
N MET A 29 6.97 13.54 -3.93
CA MET A 29 5.72 13.94 -4.59
C MET A 29 4.69 14.57 -3.65
N SER A 30 4.88 14.45 -2.32
CA SER A 30 3.95 15.05 -1.37
C SER A 30 4.20 16.55 -1.19
N SER A 31 3.11 17.32 -1.02
CA SER A 31 3.13 18.76 -0.73
C SER A 31 3.60 19.08 0.71
N PHE A 32 4.11 18.10 1.46
CA PHE A 32 4.63 18.35 2.81
C PHE A 32 5.88 19.23 2.75
N SER A 33 6.12 20.06 3.77
CA SER A 33 7.32 20.91 3.81
C SER A 33 8.59 20.07 3.85
N ASP A 34 9.68 20.55 3.25
CA ASP A 34 10.95 19.83 3.20
C ASP A 34 11.54 19.53 4.60
N GLU A 35 11.15 20.29 5.63
CA GLU A 35 11.46 19.97 7.03
C GLU A 35 10.73 18.72 7.53
N PHE A 36 9.47 18.51 7.12
CA PHE A 36 8.69 17.32 7.46
C PHE A 36 9.18 16.07 6.72
N LYS A 37 9.65 16.22 5.47
CA LYS A 37 10.22 15.14 4.64
C LYS A 37 11.49 14.52 5.25
N LYS A 38 12.27 15.30 6.01
CA LYS A 38 13.51 14.84 6.66
C LYS A 38 13.29 14.10 7.98
N LYS A 39 12.08 14.08 8.55
CA LYS A 39 11.83 13.42 9.83
C LYS A 39 11.78 11.89 9.69
N PRO A 40 12.52 11.13 10.51
CA PRO A 40 12.53 9.66 10.45
C PRO A 40 11.15 9.05 10.74
N PHE A 41 10.32 9.75 11.53
CA PHE A 41 8.95 9.35 11.83
C PHE A 41 8.07 9.22 10.57
N PHE A 42 8.24 10.11 9.60
CA PHE A 42 7.41 10.11 8.39
C PHE A 42 7.74 8.89 7.50
N ARG A 43 9.02 8.53 7.41
CA ARG A 43 9.48 7.31 6.74
C ARG A 43 8.93 6.05 7.43
N MET A 44 8.90 6.03 8.76
CA MET A 44 8.31 4.94 9.55
C MET A 44 6.80 4.82 9.28
N PHE A 45 6.08 5.95 9.27
CA PHE A 45 4.66 6.01 9.00
C PHE A 45 4.30 5.53 7.59
N LEU A 46 5.06 5.93 6.57
CA LEU A 46 4.81 5.47 5.19
C LEU A 46 5.05 3.97 5.03
N LYS A 47 6.10 3.43 5.66
CA LYS A 47 6.30 1.98 5.69
C LYS A 47 5.14 1.28 6.39
N PHE A 48 4.69 1.80 7.53
CA PHE A 48 3.52 1.28 8.24
C PHE A 48 2.28 1.26 7.35
N MET A 49 1.97 2.37 6.67
CA MET A 49 0.87 2.45 5.69
C MET A 49 1.01 1.42 4.56
N GLY A 50 2.22 1.24 4.02
CA GLY A 50 2.50 0.23 3.00
C GLY A 50 2.17 -1.19 3.46
N TRP A 51 2.55 -1.56 4.69
CA TRP A 51 2.20 -2.85 5.30
C TRP A 51 0.68 -3.04 5.45
N TRP A 52 -0.07 -2.01 5.85
CA TRP A 52 -1.53 -2.06 5.91
C TRP A 52 -2.17 -2.32 4.55
N PHE A 53 -1.70 -1.65 3.50
CA PHE A 53 -2.19 -1.91 2.14
C PHE A 53 -1.91 -3.34 1.68
N LEU A 54 -0.79 -3.93 2.10
CA LEU A 54 -0.46 -5.32 1.80
C LEU A 54 -1.44 -6.28 2.48
N LEU A 55 -1.81 -6.01 3.73
CA LEU A 55 -2.83 -6.78 4.46
C LEU A 55 -4.20 -6.71 3.77
N LEU A 56 -4.59 -5.54 3.25
CA LEU A 56 -5.85 -5.38 2.51
C LEU A 56 -5.88 -6.21 1.22
N VAL A 57 -4.76 -6.25 0.49
CA VAL A 57 -4.64 -7.09 -0.72
C VAL A 57 -4.77 -8.57 -0.36
N ILE A 58 -4.10 -9.01 0.71
CA ILE A 58 -4.20 -10.41 1.18
C ILE A 58 -5.64 -10.75 1.58
N ALA A 59 -6.30 -9.88 2.34
CA ALA A 59 -7.70 -10.10 2.76
C ALA A 59 -8.64 -10.19 1.55
N ALA A 60 -8.47 -9.32 0.55
CA ALA A 60 -9.26 -9.36 -0.69
C ALA A 60 -9.08 -10.68 -1.46
N TRP A 61 -7.85 -11.21 -1.51
CA TRP A 61 -7.57 -12.52 -2.11
C TRP A 61 -8.17 -13.68 -1.32
N ILE A 62 -8.10 -13.65 0.01
CA ILE A 62 -8.73 -14.67 0.86
C ILE A 62 -10.23 -14.75 0.57
N VAL A 63 -10.92 -13.60 0.55
CA VAL A 63 -12.36 -13.55 0.25
C VAL A 63 -12.64 -14.04 -1.17
N ALA A 64 -11.83 -13.65 -2.16
CA ALA A 64 -12.02 -14.09 -3.54
C ALA A 64 -11.81 -15.60 -3.72
N ILE A 65 -10.86 -16.20 -2.98
CA ILE A 65 -10.61 -17.65 -3.00
C ILE A 65 -11.75 -18.39 -2.30
N ILE A 66 -12.19 -17.95 -1.11
CA ILE A 66 -13.31 -18.58 -0.40
C ILE A 66 -14.56 -18.59 -1.29
N SER A 67 -14.84 -17.48 -1.97
CA SER A 67 -15.96 -17.36 -2.90
C SER A 67 -15.86 -18.22 -4.17
N LEU A 68 -14.73 -18.86 -4.46
CA LEU A 68 -14.65 -19.85 -5.54
C LEU A 68 -15.18 -21.23 -5.13
N PHE A 69 -15.23 -21.51 -3.83
CA PHE A 69 -15.66 -22.79 -3.26
C PHE A 69 -17.10 -22.76 -2.72
N GLU A 70 -17.72 -21.57 -2.75
CA GLU A 70 -19.16 -21.34 -2.55
C GLU A 70 -19.87 -21.27 -3.90
#